data_AF-A0A5D3D127-F1
#
_entry.id   AF-A0A5D3D127-F1
#
_cell.length_a   1.000
_cell.length_b   1.000
_cell.length_c   1.000
_cell.angle_alpha   90.00
_cell.angle_beta   90.00
_cell.angle_gamma   90.00
#
_symmetry.space_group_name_H-M   'P 1'
#
loop_
_entity.id
_entity.type
_entity.pdbx_description
1 polymer ?
#
loop_
_entity_poly.entity_id
_entity_poly.type
_entity_poly.pdbx_seq_one_letter_code
_entity_poly.pdbx_strand_id
1 'polypeptide(L)'
;MLNYHTFDPTLEKAIIFAVGNTLVCDNLEEAKALSWSGERHKVVTVDGILLTKSGTMTGGISGGMEARSNKWDDKKIEGLKKKKEQYESELDELGSIREMHLKESEASGRISGLEKKIQYAEIEKVIT
;
A
#
# COMPACT_ATOMS: atom_id res chain seq x y z
N MET A 1 6.17 -24.77 3.36
CA MET A 1 5.78 -23.75 4.35
C MET A 1 5.87 -22.40 3.64
N LEU A 2 4.76 -21.66 3.55
CA LEU A 2 4.65 -20.38 2.84
C LEU A 2 5.35 -19.28 3.66
N ASN A 3 6.68 -19.26 3.69
CA ASN A 3 7.44 -18.38 4.58
C ASN A 3 7.70 -16.96 4.02
N TYR A 4 7.26 -16.65 2.80
CA TYR A 4 7.70 -15.42 2.13
C TYR A 4 6.72 -14.24 2.24
N HIS A 5 5.41 -14.45 2.45
CA HIS A 5 4.42 -13.37 2.47
C HIS A 5 3.34 -13.54 3.56
N THR A 6 3.01 -12.44 4.24
CA THR A 6 1.87 -12.34 5.15
C THR A 6 0.59 -12.20 4.32
N PHE A 7 -0.31 -13.18 4.41
CA PHE A 7 -1.63 -13.16 3.77
C PHE A 7 -2.75 -13.29 4.81
N ASP A 8 -3.96 -12.91 4.42
CA ASP A 8 -5.15 -13.07 5.27
C ASP A 8 -5.39 -14.57 5.57
N PRO A 9 -5.47 -15.00 6.84
CA PRO A 9 -5.72 -16.40 7.20
C PRO A 9 -6.97 -17.01 6.56
N THR A 10 -7.98 -16.21 6.24
CA THR A 10 -9.19 -16.69 5.56
C THR A 10 -8.91 -17.21 4.14
N LEU A 11 -7.82 -16.74 3.52
CA LEU A 11 -7.38 -17.14 2.18
C LEU A 11 -6.41 -18.32 2.20
N GLU A 12 -6.04 -18.84 3.38
CA GLU A 12 -5.02 -19.88 3.53
C GLU A 12 -5.30 -21.11 2.64
N LYS A 13 -6.53 -21.60 2.63
CA LYS A 13 -6.91 -22.77 1.79
C LYS A 13 -6.74 -22.49 0.30
N ALA A 14 -7.09 -21.28 -0.16
CA ALA A 14 -6.95 -20.89 -1.56
C ALA A 14 -5.47 -20.76 -1.95
N ILE A 15 -4.63 -20.25 -1.03
CA ILE A 15 -3.20 -20.09 -1.26
C ILE A 15 -2.49 -21.44 -1.25
N ILE A 16 -2.83 -22.33 -0.31
CA ILE A 16 -2.34 -23.72 -0.30
C ILE A 16 -2.75 -24.44 -1.58
N PHE A 17 -3.98 -24.23 -2.06
CA PHE A 17 -4.42 -24.81 -3.34
C PHE A 17 -3.63 -24.27 -4.54
N ALA A 18 -3.40 -22.96 -4.60
CA ALA A 18 -2.72 -22.32 -5.74
C ALA A 18 -1.21 -22.63 -5.78
N VAL A 19 -0.53 -22.55 -4.62
CA VAL A 19 0.92 -22.74 -4.52
C VAL A 19 1.27 -24.21 -4.34
N GLY A 20 0.49 -24.94 -3.54
CA GLY A 20 0.74 -26.33 -3.17
C GLY A 20 2.08 -26.52 -2.44
N ASN A 21 2.58 -27.76 -2.47
CA ASN A 21 3.91 -28.10 -1.98
C ASN A 21 4.99 -27.76 -3.02
N THR A 22 5.10 -26.49 -3.37
CA THR A 22 6.14 -25.97 -4.27
C THR A 22 7.31 -25.43 -3.45
N LEU A 23 8.52 -25.86 -3.77
CA LEU A 23 9.77 -25.34 -3.20
C LEU A 23 10.29 -24.19 -4.05
N VAL A 24 10.98 -23.25 -3.42
CA VAL A 24 11.67 -22.14 -4.10
C VAL A 24 13.17 -22.30 -3.85
N CYS A 25 13.99 -22.11 -4.88
CA CYS A 25 15.44 -22.21 -4.79
C CYS A 25 16.11 -21.13 -5.64
N ASP A 26 17.39 -20.86 -5.39
CA ASP A 26 18.11 -19.80 -6.08
C ASP A 26 18.65 -20.25 -7.43
N ASN A 27 19.10 -21.51 -7.53
CA ASN A 27 19.84 -22.02 -8.68
C ASN A 27 19.15 -23.21 -9.37
N LEU A 28 19.30 -23.29 -10.70
CA LEU A 28 18.74 -24.38 -11.50
C LEU A 28 19.32 -25.77 -11.14
N GLU A 29 20.59 -25.84 -10.74
CA GLU A 29 21.21 -27.12 -10.35
C GLU A 29 20.56 -27.69 -9.09
N GLU A 30 20.32 -26.84 -8.10
CA GLU A 30 19.59 -27.19 -6.88
C GLU A 30 18.14 -27.57 -7.21
N ALA A 31 17.48 -26.81 -8.09
CA ALA A 31 16.13 -27.12 -8.55
C ALA A 31 16.03 -28.52 -9.17
N LYS A 32 17.01 -28.90 -10.01
CA LYS A 32 17.09 -30.21 -10.64
C LYS A 32 17.32 -31.31 -9.61
N ALA A 33 18.21 -31.09 -8.65
CA ALA A 33 18.45 -32.06 -7.58
C ALA A 33 17.14 -32.33 -6.80
N LEU A 34 16.42 -31.29 -6.39
CA LEU A 34 15.17 -31.39 -5.64
C LEU A 34 13.98 -31.92 -6.45
N SER A 35 13.97 -31.73 -7.78
CA SER A 35 12.84 -32.14 -8.62
C SER A 35 13.01 -33.54 -9.23
N TRP A 36 14.24 -33.97 -9.48
CA TRP A 36 14.52 -35.21 -10.23
C TRP A 36 15.19 -36.32 -9.42
N SER A 37 15.79 -36.02 -8.26
CA SER A 37 16.40 -37.03 -7.39
C SER A 37 15.52 -37.35 -6.18
N GLY A 38 15.61 -38.58 -5.68
CA GLY A 38 14.89 -39.02 -4.48
C GLY A 38 13.38 -38.79 -4.54
N GLU A 39 12.84 -38.13 -3.51
CA GLU A 39 11.46 -37.66 -3.50
C GLU A 39 11.32 -36.43 -4.42
N ARG A 40 10.47 -36.53 -5.44
CA ARG A 40 10.29 -35.45 -6.40
C ARG A 40 9.41 -34.34 -5.87
N HIS A 41 9.94 -33.12 -5.87
CA HIS A 41 9.20 -31.91 -5.55
C HIS A 41 8.91 -31.05 -6.79
N LYS A 42 7.83 -30.26 -6.71
CA LYS A 42 7.60 -29.16 -7.64
C LYS A 42 8.48 -28.01 -7.16
N VAL A 43 9.32 -27.47 -8.02
CA VAL A 43 10.34 -26.49 -7.63
C VAL A 43 10.29 -25.32 -8.60
N VAL A 44 10.38 -24.10 -8.09
CA VAL A 44 10.53 -22.88 -8.89
C VAL A 44 11.81 -22.18 -8.50
N THR A 45 12.57 -21.68 -9.47
CA THR A 45 13.76 -20.88 -9.20
C THR A 45 13.41 -19.39 -9.11
N VAL A 46 14.25 -18.58 -8.45
CA VAL A 46 14.06 -17.12 -8.35
C VAL A 46 14.02 -16.43 -9.73
N ASP A 47 14.73 -16.97 -10.72
CA ASP A 47 14.70 -16.53 -12.12
C ASP A 47 13.48 -17.06 -12.92
N GLY A 48 12.56 -17.76 -12.27
CA GLY A 48 11.25 -18.12 -12.84
C GLY A 48 11.19 -19.43 -13.60
N ILE A 49 12.18 -20.32 -13.45
CA ILE A 49 12.16 -21.66 -14.03
C ILE A 49 11.35 -22.59 -13.12
N LEU A 50 10.25 -23.15 -13.64
CA LEU A 50 9.40 -24.11 -12.96
C LEU A 50 9.74 -25.53 -13.39
N LEU A 51 10.09 -26.38 -12.41
CA LEU A 51 10.22 -27.82 -12.56
C LEU A 51 9.04 -28.50 -11.87
N THR A 52 8.38 -29.40 -12.61
CA THR A 52 7.22 -30.16 -12.12
C THR A 52 7.63 -31.58 -11.73
N LYS A 53 6.85 -32.23 -10.86
CA LYS A 53 7.12 -33.62 -10.43
C LYS A 53 7.12 -34.64 -11.60
N SER A 54 6.43 -34.33 -12.70
CA SER A 54 6.42 -35.13 -13.92
C SER A 54 7.72 -35.03 -14.73
N GLY A 55 8.64 -34.15 -14.33
CA GLY A 55 9.92 -33.92 -15.03
C GLY A 55 9.86 -32.82 -16.09
N THR A 56 8.72 -32.15 -16.27
CA THR A 56 8.61 -31.01 -17.19
C THR A 56 9.30 -29.79 -16.59
N MET A 57 10.12 -29.13 -17.40
CA MET A 57 10.78 -27.86 -17.09
C MET A 57 10.16 -26.76 -17.95
N THR A 58 9.71 -25.67 -17.34
CA THR A 58 9.13 -24.51 -18.00
C THR A 58 9.91 -23.28 -17.57
N GLY A 59 10.57 -22.61 -18.52
CA GLY A 59 11.38 -21.43 -18.24
C GLY A 59 11.80 -20.73 -19.53
N GLY A 60 12.39 -19.54 -19.39
CA GLY A 60 12.86 -18.70 -20.48
C GLY A 60 12.31 -17.28 -20.38
N ILE A 61 13.16 -16.31 -20.72
CA ILE A 61 12.81 -14.89 -20.93
C ILE A 61 11.96 -14.79 -22.21
N SER A 62 10.71 -15.23 -22.10
CA SER A 62 9.68 -14.85 -23.05
C SER A 62 8.98 -13.63 -22.48
N GLY A 63 8.63 -12.65 -23.33
CA GLY A 63 8.03 -11.38 -22.88
C GLY A 63 6.74 -11.54 -22.06
N GLY A 64 6.11 -12.73 -22.07
CA GLY A 64 4.98 -13.06 -21.21
C GLY A 64 5.33 -13.23 -19.72
N MET A 65 6.57 -13.58 -19.36
CA MET A 65 7.01 -13.72 -17.97
C MET A 65 7.39 -12.35 -17.36
N GLU A 66 8.10 -11.53 -18.13
CA GLU A 66 8.43 -10.14 -17.77
C GLU A 66 7.16 -9.31 -17.56
N ALA A 67 6.21 -9.39 -18.50
CA ALA A 67 4.92 -8.70 -18.39
C ALA A 67 4.08 -9.14 -17.16
N ARG A 68 4.28 -10.36 -16.64
CA ARG A 68 3.61 -10.84 -15.42
C ARG A 68 4.30 -10.37 -14.15
N SER A 69 5.63 -10.27 -14.15
CA SER A 69 6.39 -9.68 -13.04
C SER A 69 6.00 -8.22 -12.83
N ASN A 70 5.93 -7.45 -13.92
CA ASN A 70 5.63 -6.02 -13.89
C ASN A 70 4.25 -5.70 -13.28
N LYS A 71 3.27 -6.62 -13.29
CA LYS A 71 1.93 -6.36 -12.73
C LYS A 71 1.95 -6.04 -11.24
N TRP A 72 2.86 -6.65 -10.49
CA TRP A 72 2.97 -6.41 -9.05
C TRP A 72 3.59 -5.04 -8.77
N ASP A 73 4.57 -4.66 -9.58
CA ASP A 73 5.20 -3.34 -9.53
C ASP A 73 4.23 -2.23 -9.96
N ASP A 74 3.47 -2.45 -11.02
CA ASP A 74 2.43 -1.53 -11.50
C ASP A 74 1.40 -1.24 -10.40
N LYS A 75 0.95 -2.28 -9.68
CA LYS A 75 0.01 -2.13 -8.56
C LYS A 75 0.60 -1.30 -7.41
N LYS A 76 1.89 -1.49 -7.12
CA LYS A 76 2.60 -0.70 -6.10
C LYS A 76 2.72 0.77 -6.53
N ILE A 77 3.04 1.01 -7.80
CA ILE A 77 3.13 2.35 -8.39
C ILE A 77 1.76 3.04 -8.38
N GLU A 78 0.69 2.34 -8.76
CA GLU A 78 -0.67 2.86 -8.72
C GLU A 78 -1.09 3.25 -7.29
N GLY A 79 -0.75 2.42 -6.30
CA GLY A 79 -0.99 2.72 -4.88
C GLY A 79 -0.26 3.99 -4.41
N LEU A 80 0.97 4.22 -4.88
CA LEU A 80 1.72 5.45 -4.59
C LEU A 80 1.10 6.67 -5.29
N LYS A 81 0.64 6.54 -6.54
CA LYS A 81 -0.05 7.61 -7.27
C LYS A 81 -1.34 8.04 -6.56
N LYS A 82 -2.17 7.09 -6.11
CA LYS A 82 -3.37 7.39 -5.32
C LYS A 82 -3.06 8.15 -4.04
N LYS A 83 -2.00 7.79 -3.31
CA LYS A 83 -1.58 8.53 -2.12
C LYS A 83 -1.11 9.95 -2.46
N LYS A 84 -0.39 10.13 -3.57
CA LYS A 84 0.01 11.46 -4.05
C LYS A 84 -1.22 12.31 -4.33
N GLU A 85 -2.18 11.80 -5.09
CA GLU A 85 -3.44 12.51 -5.40
C GLU A 85 -4.24 12.84 -4.14
N GLN A 86 -4.31 11.92 -3.18
CA GLN A 86 -4.93 12.18 -1.88
C GLN A 86 -4.27 13.35 -1.15
N TYR A 87 -2.94 13.35 -1.04
CA TYR A 87 -2.22 14.44 -0.36
C TYR A 87 -2.33 15.77 -1.12
N GLU A 88 -2.37 15.75 -2.45
CA GLU A 88 -2.60 16.96 -3.24
C GLU A 88 -4.02 17.52 -3.00
N SER A 89 -5.04 16.65 -2.91
CA SER A 89 -6.41 17.06 -2.55
C SER A 89 -6.50 17.61 -1.13
N GLU A 90 -5.87 16.95 -0.15
CA GLU A 90 -5.83 17.41 1.25
C GLU A 90 -5.14 18.79 1.34
N LEU A 91 -4.09 19.01 0.54
CA LEU A 91 -3.36 20.28 0.49
C LEU A 91 -4.20 21.40 -0.14
N ASP A 92 -4.97 21.10 -1.19
CA ASP A 92 -5.90 22.05 -1.79
C ASP A 92 -7.07 22.39 -0.85
N GLU A 93 -7.59 21.41 -0.08
CA GLU A 93 -8.67 21.61 0.89
C GLU A 93 -8.28 22.50 2.09
N LEU A 94 -7.01 22.48 2.49
CA LEU A 94 -6.47 23.36 3.52
C LEU A 94 -6.62 24.86 3.15
N GLY A 95 -6.87 25.16 1.88
CA GLY A 95 -7.12 26.51 1.38
C GLY A 95 -5.86 27.39 1.43
N SER A 96 -5.97 28.60 0.89
CA SER A 96 -4.83 29.52 0.92
C SER A 96 -4.57 30.01 2.35
N ILE A 97 -3.30 30.13 2.73
CA ILE A 97 -2.88 30.86 3.95
C ILE A 97 -3.57 32.23 4.06
N ARG A 98 -3.82 32.88 2.92
CA ARG A 98 -4.53 34.15 2.85
C ARG A 98 -5.99 34.05 3.32
N GLU A 99 -6.70 32.98 2.95
CA GLU A 99 -8.08 32.75 3.36
C GLU A 99 -8.15 32.39 4.85
N MET A 100 -7.19 31.61 5.35
CA MET A 100 -7.07 31.33 6.78
C MET A 100 -6.83 32.60 7.60
N HIS A 101 -5.91 33.48 7.18
CA HIS A 101 -5.70 34.77 7.84
C HIS A 101 -6.91 35.70 7.77
N LEU A 102 -7.68 35.66 6.67
CA LEU A 102 -8.90 36.46 6.57
C LEU A 102 -9.95 36.00 7.59
N LYS A 103 -10.16 34.68 7.71
CA LYS A 103 -11.06 34.07 8.71
C LYS A 103 -10.61 34.38 10.14
N GLU A 104 -9.31 34.31 10.40
CA GLU A 104 -8.70 34.65 11.70
C GLU A 104 -8.96 36.12 12.07
N SER A 105 -8.70 37.03 11.12
CA SER A 105 -8.90 38.47 11.31
C SER A 105 -10.38 38.80 11.57
N GLU A 106 -11.29 38.18 10.82
CA GLU A 106 -12.73 38.35 11.02
C GLU A 106 -13.19 37.85 12.40
N ALA A 107 -12.73 36.66 12.81
CA ALA A 107 -13.04 36.12 14.13
C ALA A 107 -12.50 37.01 15.26
N SER A 108 -11.27 37.50 15.13
CA SER A 108 -10.64 38.43 16.08
C SER A 108 -11.41 39.76 16.20
N GLY A 109 -11.88 40.31 15.08
CA GLY A 109 -12.73 41.49 15.07
C GLY A 109 -14.06 41.27 15.79
N ARG A 110 -14.69 40.10 15.59
CA ARG A 110 -15.93 39.73 16.30
C ARG A 110 -15.71 39.58 17.80
N ILE A 111 -14.62 38.95 18.24
CA ILE A 111 -14.25 38.82 19.65
C ILE A 111 -14.10 40.21 20.27
N SER A 112 -13.29 41.07 19.67
CA SER A 112 -13.06 42.44 20.15
C SER A 112 -14.38 43.24 20.26
N GLY A 113 -15.29 43.06 19.30
CA GLY A 113 -16.60 43.70 19.32
C GLY A 113 -17.51 43.19 20.44
N LEU A 114 -17.52 41.88 20.69
CA LEU A 114 -18.29 41.26 21.77
C LEU A 114 -17.74 41.64 23.15
N GLU A 115 -16.42 41.67 23.32
CA GLU A 115 -15.75 42.10 24.55
C GLU A 115 -16.13 43.54 24.93
N LYS A 116 -16.13 44.46 23.95
CA LYS A 116 -16.60 45.84 24.19
C LYS A 116 -18.06 45.89 24.63
N LYS A 117 -18.94 45.11 23.98
CA LYS A 117 -20.37 45.06 24.37
C LYS A 117 -20.54 44.52 25.79
N ILE A 118 -19.76 43.52 26.19
CA ILE A 118 -19.75 43.00 27.56
C ILE A 118 -19.32 44.09 28.53
N GLN A 119 -18.21 44.80 28.26
CA GLN A 119 -17.76 45.91 29.10
C GLN A 119 -18.82 47.00 29.27
N TYR A 120 -19.47 47.44 28.19
CA TYR A 120 -20.52 48.46 28.28
C TYR A 120 -21.70 47.99 29.13
N ALA A 121 -22.15 46.74 28.93
CA ALA A 121 -23.27 46.18 29.70
C ALA A 121 -22.92 46.01 31.20
N GLU A 122 -21.66 45.67 31.53
CA GLU A 122 -21.18 45.61 32.91
C GLU A 122 -21.17 47.00 33.56
N ILE A 123 -20.70 48.02 32.83
CA ILE A 123 -20.69 49.41 33.30
C ILE A 123 -22.12 49.90 33.56
N GLU A 124 -23.06 49.65 32.65
CA GLU A 124 -24.48 50.02 32.84
C GLU A 124 -25.09 49.37 34.08
N LYS A 125 -24.75 48.10 34.35
CA LYS A 125 -25.21 47.36 35.55
C LYS A 125 -24.66 47.89 36.87
N VAL A 126 -23.50 48.55 36.85
CA VAL A 126 -22.88 49.14 38.05
C VAL A 126 -23.48 50.52 38.36
N ILE A 127 -23.99 51.21 37.33
CA ILE A 127 -24.55 52.57 37.44
C ILE A 127 -26.06 52.54 37.77
N THR A 128 -26.73 51.41 37.59
CA THR A 128 -28.16 51.20 37.90
C THR A 128 -28.33 50.46 39.21
#